data_AF-A0A7Y3WSK8-F1
#
_entry.id   AF-A0A7Y3WSK8-F1
#
_cell.length_a   1.000
_cell.length_b   1.000
_cell.length_c   1.000
_cell.angle_alpha   90.00
_cell.angle_beta   90.00
_cell.angle_gamma   90.00
#
_symmetry.space_group_name_H-M   'P 1'
#
loop_
_entity.id
_entity.type
_entity.pdbx_description
1 polymer ?
#
loop_
_entity_poly.entity_id
_entity_poly.type
_entity_poly.pdbx_seq_one_letter_code
_entity_poly.pdbx_strand_id
1 'polypeptide(L)'
;MDEKEEQKQELQQQLEWVQYRQNMLDIIEEKLLQMREITEKAKEENLSSQEIEVLNASLNNLASQVNALDSESRGTEEGKILE
;
A
#
# COMPACT_ATOMS: atom_id res chain seq x y z
N MET A 1 4.90 -25.08 26.22
CA MET A 1 6.27 -24.52 26.21
C MET A 1 6.43 -23.77 27.53
N ASP A 2 7.52 -23.05 27.77
CA ASP A 2 7.53 -22.04 28.85
C ASP A 2 6.63 -20.87 28.39
N GLU A 3 5.71 -20.39 29.23
CA GLU A 3 4.80 -19.27 28.93
C GLU A 3 5.57 -18.04 28.43
N LYS A 4 6.78 -17.83 28.96
CA LYS A 4 7.66 -16.74 28.54
C LYS A 4 8.17 -16.91 27.09
N GLU A 5 8.40 -18.15 26.66
CA GLU A 5 8.86 -18.44 25.30
C GLU A 5 7.70 -18.31 24.29
N GLU A 6 6.49 -18.70 24.68
CA GLU A 6 5.26 -18.47 23.88
C GLU A 6 5.00 -16.97 23.68
N GLN A 7 5.05 -16.17 24.75
CA GLN A 7 4.91 -14.70 24.67
C GLN A 7 5.98 -14.05 23.78
N LYS A 8 7.22 -14.53 23.86
CA LYS A 8 8.31 -14.02 23.03
C LYS A 8 8.09 -14.33 21.54
N GLN A 9 7.57 -15.50 21.21
CA GLN A 9 7.25 -15.88 19.84
C GLN A 9 6.12 -15.03 19.27
N GLU A 10 5.06 -14.77 20.03
CA GLU A 10 3.96 -13.89 19.62
C GLU A 10 4.46 -12.46 19.33
N LEU A 11 5.27 -11.89 20.23
CA LEU A 11 5.84 -10.56 20.05
C LEU A 11 6.76 -10.48 18.82
N GLN A 12 7.52 -11.55 18.56
CA GLN A 12 8.39 -11.62 17.37
C GLN A 12 7.55 -11.61 16.08
N GLN A 13 6.46 -12.38 16.02
CA GLN A 13 5.54 -12.39 14.88
C GLN A 13 4.87 -11.03 14.66
N GLN A 14 4.44 -10.37 15.74
CA GLN A 14 3.86 -9.02 15.65
C GLN A 14 4.89 -8.01 15.13
N LEU A 15 6.14 -8.08 15.60
CA LEU A 15 7.21 -7.20 15.14
C LEU A 15 7.50 -7.39 13.65
N GLU A 16 7.58 -8.65 13.19
CA GLU A 16 7.77 -9.00 11.78
C GLU A 16 6.63 -8.47 10.92
N TRP A 17 5.38 -8.60 11.39
CA TRP A 17 4.22 -8.03 10.69
C TRP A 17 4.26 -6.51 10.63
N VAL A 18 4.60 -5.82 11.72
CA VAL A 18 4.71 -4.34 11.72
C VAL A 18 5.79 -3.88 10.75
N GLN A 19 6.95 -4.54 10.74
CA GLN A 19 8.04 -4.22 9.80
C GLN A 19 7.62 -4.45 8.35
N TYR A 20 6.93 -5.56 8.09
CA TYR A 20 6.36 -5.85 6.78
C TYR A 20 5.38 -4.76 6.34
N ARG A 21 4.42 -4.42 7.20
CA ARG A 21 3.40 -3.41 6.92
C ARG A 21 4.01 -2.03 6.70
N GLN A 22 5.04 -1.65 7.46
CA GLN A 22 5.76 -0.40 7.25
C GLN A 22 6.37 -0.35 5.85
N ASN A 23 7.08 -1.39 5.42
CA ASN A 23 7.66 -1.44 4.07
C ASN A 23 6.58 -1.36 2.98
N MET A 24 5.43 -1.99 3.18
CA MET A 24 4.32 -1.91 2.22
C MET A 24 3.70 -0.52 2.17
N LEU A 25 3.59 0.17 3.30
CA LEU A 25 3.13 1.55 3.37
C LEU A 25 4.08 2.52 2.65
N ASP A 26 5.40 2.32 2.77
CA ASP A 26 6.40 3.11 2.06
C ASP A 26 6.22 2.97 0.53
N ILE A 27 5.99 1.74 0.04
CA ILE A 27 5.71 1.48 -1.38
C ILE A 27 4.37 2.10 -1.82
N ILE A 28 3.35 2.06 -0.97
CA ILE A 28 2.05 2.71 -1.25
C ILE A 28 2.24 4.22 -1.36
N GLU A 29 3.02 4.84 -0.46
CA GLU A 29 3.29 6.28 -0.48
C GLU A 29 3.97 6.69 -1.79
N GLU A 30 4.98 5.96 -2.25
CA GLU A 30 5.62 6.23 -3.55
C GLU A 30 4.63 6.22 -4.71
N LYS A 31 3.68 5.27 -4.73
CA LYS A 31 2.65 5.19 -5.77
C LYS A 31 1.66 6.35 -5.69
N LEU A 32 1.28 6.75 -4.48
CA LEU A 32 0.40 7.91 -4.28
C LEU A 32 1.07 9.22 -4.72
N LEU A 33 2.39 9.36 -4.48
CA LEU A 33 3.17 10.48 -5.00
C LEU A 33 3.21 10.49 -6.54
N GLN A 34 3.38 9.32 -7.18
CA GLN A 34 3.29 9.21 -8.64
C GLN A 34 1.91 9.61 -9.17
N MET A 35 0.82 9.20 -8.50
CA MET A 35 -0.53 9.61 -8.87
C MET A 35 -0.68 11.13 -8.79
N ARG A 36 -0.14 11.75 -7.73
CA ARG A 36 -0.15 13.20 -7.55
C ARG A 36 0.59 13.91 -8.70
N GLU A 37 1.80 13.46 -9.03
CA GLU A 37 2.58 14.04 -10.12
C GLU A 37 1.84 13.97 -11.47
N ILE A 38 1.16 12.86 -11.76
CA ILE A 38 0.33 12.73 -12.97
C ILE A 38 -0.78 13.79 -12.98
N THR A 39 -1.47 13.98 -11.86
CA THR A 39 -2.56 14.96 -11.77
C THR A 39 -2.09 16.40 -11.83
N GLU A 40 -0.90 16.70 -11.29
CA GLU A 40 -0.29 18.03 -11.35
C GLU A 40 0.11 18.37 -12.79
N LYS A 41 0.76 17.45 -13.52
CA LYS A 41 1.07 17.64 -14.95
C LYS A 41 -0.18 17.83 -15.80
N ALA A 42 -1.22 17.03 -15.55
CA ALA A 42 -2.48 17.12 -16.29
C ALA A 42 -3.20 18.47 -16.11
N LYS A 43 -2.94 19.18 -15.00
CA LYS A 43 -3.51 20.50 -14.73
C LYS A 43 -2.78 21.62 -15.49
N GLU A 44 -1.49 21.45 -15.75
CA GLU A 44 -0.63 22.47 -16.37
C GLU A 44 -0.62 22.39 -17.90
N GLU A 45 -0.96 21.22 -18.45
CA GLU A 45 -0.88 20.95 -19.88
C GLU A 45 -2.25 21.02 -20.57
N ASN A 46 -2.26 21.53 -21.80
CA ASN A 46 -3.46 21.57 -22.63
C ASN A 46 -3.61 20.24 -23.38
N LEU A 47 -3.94 19.19 -22.62
CA LEU A 47 -3.95 17.80 -23.08
C LEU A 47 -5.08 17.51 -24.07
N SER A 48 -4.78 16.70 -25.06
CA SER A 48 -5.77 16.08 -25.93
C SER A 48 -6.57 14.99 -25.19
N SER A 49 -7.74 14.65 -25.72
CA SER A 49 -8.56 13.55 -25.16
C SER A 49 -7.81 12.21 -25.11
N GLN A 50 -6.93 11.94 -26.07
CA GLN A 50 -6.14 10.71 -26.11
C GLN A 50 -5.07 10.70 -25.01
N GLU A 51 -4.42 11.82 -24.75
CA GLU A 51 -3.45 11.94 -23.64
C GLU A 51 -4.16 11.81 -22.28
N ILE A 52 -5.34 12.41 -22.13
CA ILE A 52 -6.17 12.25 -20.93
C ILE A 52 -6.53 10.77 -20.69
N GLU A 53 -6.87 10.02 -21.74
CA GLU A 53 -7.19 8.59 -21.62
C GLU A 53 -5.98 7.77 -21.15
N VAL A 54 -4.79 8.06 -21.66
CA VAL A 54 -3.53 7.42 -21.22
C VAL A 54 -3.20 7.72 -19.76
N LEU A 55 -3.37 8.98 -19.33
CA LEU A 55 -3.14 9.36 -17.93
C LEU A 55 -4.16 8.69 -16.99
N ASN A 56 -5.43 8.61 -17.40
CA ASN A 56 -6.46 7.91 -16.63
C ASN A 56 -6.17 6.41 -16.51
N ALA A 57 -5.72 5.76 -17.58
CA ALA A 57 -5.33 4.35 -17.52
C ALA A 57 -4.17 4.14 -16.53
N SER A 58 -3.20 5.05 -16.51
CA SER A 58 -2.06 5.02 -15.57
C SER A 58 -2.52 5.22 -14.12
N LEU A 59 -3.40 6.19 -13.85
CA LEU A 59 -3.97 6.43 -12.52
C LEU A 59 -4.77 5.22 -12.01
N ASN A 60 -5.61 4.62 -12.86
CA ASN A 60 -6.39 3.44 -12.48
C ASN A 60 -5.51 2.22 -12.20
N ASN A 61 -4.41 2.08 -12.94
CA ASN A 61 -3.44 1.03 -12.68
C ASN A 61 -2.73 1.24 -11.33
N LEU A 62 -2.28 2.46 -11.03
CA LEU A 62 -1.68 2.80 -9.73
C LEU A 62 -2.67 2.60 -8.57
N ALA A 63 -3.92 3.02 -8.73
CA ALA A 63 -4.97 2.82 -7.73
C ALA A 63 -5.20 1.33 -7.45
N SER A 64 -5.21 0.50 -8.50
CA SER A 64 -5.35 -0.96 -8.36
C SER A 64 -4.17 -1.57 -7.59
N GLN A 65 -2.95 -1.11 -7.86
CA GLN A 65 -1.75 -1.56 -7.13
C GLN A 65 -1.78 -1.14 -5.65
N VAL A 66 -2.16 0.11 -5.36
CA VAL A 66 -2.30 0.61 -3.98
C VAL A 66 -3.31 -0.25 -3.22
N ASN A 67 -4.48 -0.49 -3.80
CA ASN A 67 -5.52 -1.31 -3.17
C ASN A 67 -5.06 -2.74 -2.91
N ALA A 68 -4.32 -3.34 -3.87
CA ALA A 68 -3.79 -4.70 -3.71
C ALA A 68 -2.75 -4.78 -2.58
N LEU A 69 -1.78 -3.86 -2.55
CA LEU A 69 -0.76 -3.78 -1.51
C LEU A 69 -1.37 -3.53 -0.13
N ASP A 70 -2.35 -2.63 -0.07
CA ASP A 70 -3.02 -2.29 1.19
C ASP A 70 -3.83 -3.48 1.72
N SER A 71 -4.55 -4.17 0.84
CA SER A 71 -5.36 -5.34 1.23
C SER A 71 -4.49 -6.50 1.70
N GLU A 72 -3.40 -6.78 0.98
CA GLU A 72 -2.48 -7.87 1.30
C GLU A 72 -1.80 -7.64 2.65
N SER A 73 -1.25 -6.44 2.86
CA SER A 73 -0.43 -6.17 4.05
C SER A 73 -1.23 -5.85 5.31
N ARG A 74 -2.53 -5.59 5.20
CA ARG A 74 -3.44 -5.50 6.36
C ARG A 74 -3.68 -6.85 7.05
N GLY A 75 -3.30 -7.97 6.44
CA GLY A 75 -3.45 -9.30 7.04
C GLY A 75 -4.90 -9.71 7.20
N THR A 76 -5.45 -10.45 6.22
CA THR A 76 -6.76 -11.09 6.39
C THR A 76 -6.63 -12.41 7.16
N GLU A 77 -7.29 -12.46 8.32
CA GLU A 77 -8.03 -13.62 8.84
C GLU A 77 -7.31 -14.90 9.33
N GLU A 78 -6.09 -14.81 9.89
CA GLU A 78 -5.58 -15.86 10.80
C GLU A 78 -4.92 -15.27 12.06
N GLY A 79 -5.73 -14.56 12.85
CA GLY A 79 -5.48 -14.45 14.29
C GLY A 79 -5.02 -13.09 14.80
N LYS A 80 -5.96 -12.13 14.78
CA LYS A 80 -5.97 -10.87 15.56
C LYS A 80 -4.95 -9.81 15.14
N ILE A 81 -5.43 -8.85 14.35
CA ILE A 81 -5.14 -7.46 14.67
C ILE A 81 -6.25 -7.00 15.62
N LEU A 82 -5.83 -6.59 16.81
CA LEU A 82 -6.66 -6.06 17.89
C LEU A 82 -7.40 -4.79 17.44
N GLU A 83 -8.56 -4.59 18.07
CA GLU A 83 -9.58 -3.52 17.96
C GLU A 83 -9.13 -2.13 17.49
#